data_AF-A0AAU4G5T7-F1
#
_entry.id   AF-A0AAU4G5T7-F1
#
_cell.length_a   1.000
_cell.length_b   1.000
_cell.length_c   1.000
_cell.angle_alpha   90.00
_cell.angle_beta   90.00
_cell.angle_gamma   90.00
#
_symmetry.space_group_name_H-M   'P 1'
#
loop_
_entity.id
_entity.type
_entity.pdbx_description
1 polymer ?
#
loop_
_entity_poly.entity_id
_entity_poly.type
_entity_poly.pdbx_seq_one_letter_code
_entity_poly.pdbx_strand_id
1 'polypeptide(L)'
;MTDKGFEVVPGALRKTQASFVDAAERHIQLINQDLPNFRMSQLDLGLIGKLTGIIPEYNAALDQISQKVTASCSSLTSAAYNLDSAAKAYEAQDEEYYKKFGWLAEKVNEGGIYQPDQKGDH
;
A
#
# COMPACT_ATOMS: atom_id res chain seq x y z
N MET A 1 10.09 14.03 28.56
CA MET A 1 9.04 13.95 27.53
C MET A 1 9.68 14.27 26.19
N THR A 2 10.24 13.28 25.49
CA THR A 2 10.82 13.46 24.14
C THR A 2 11.31 12.10 23.68
N ASP A 3 10.43 11.27 23.08
CA ASP A 3 10.87 10.20 22.16
C ASP A 3 9.71 9.56 21.36
N LYS A 4 8.96 10.35 20.59
CA LYS A 4 7.92 9.81 19.69
C LYS A 4 8.05 10.37 18.27
N GLY A 5 9.27 10.72 17.88
CA GLY A 5 9.51 11.54 16.69
C GLY A 5 9.48 10.78 15.37
N PHE A 6 10.04 9.57 15.29
CA PHE A 6 10.38 8.99 13.99
C PHE A 6 10.21 7.46 13.85
N GLU A 7 9.81 6.74 14.90
CA GLU A 7 9.80 5.25 14.88
C GLU A 7 8.59 4.62 14.15
N VAL A 8 7.62 5.41 13.66
CA VAL A 8 6.28 4.90 13.29
C VAL A 8 5.99 4.86 11.78
N VAL A 9 6.97 5.09 10.90
CA VAL A 9 6.65 5.29 9.46
C VAL A 9 6.59 3.99 8.64
N PRO A 10 7.62 3.11 8.60
CA PRO A 10 7.63 2.00 7.64
C PRO A 10 6.62 0.89 7.97
N GLY A 11 6.48 0.52 9.25
CA GLY A 11 5.55 -0.53 9.68
C GLY A 11 4.08 -0.17 9.44
N ALA A 12 3.71 1.09 9.63
CA ALA A 12 2.37 1.59 9.34
C ALA A 12 2.07 1.61 7.84
N LEU A 13 3.06 2.01 7.02
CA LEU A 13 2.97 1.97 5.56
C LEU A 13 2.79 0.53 5.05
N ARG A 14 3.57 -0.44 5.56
CA ARG A 14 3.44 -1.87 5.21
C ARG A 14 2.09 -2.45 5.60
N LYS A 15 1.58 -2.11 6.80
CA LYS A 15 0.23 -2.55 7.22
C LYS A 15 -0.87 -1.98 6.32
N THR A 16 -0.73 -0.73 5.92
CA THR A 16 -1.67 -0.08 5.00
C THR A 16 -1.57 -0.73 3.62
N GLN A 17 -0.35 -0.93 3.11
CA GLN A 17 -0.08 -1.65 1.85
C GLN A 17 -0.76 -3.02 1.83
N ALA A 18 -0.60 -3.83 2.88
CA ALA A 18 -1.26 -5.14 2.98
C ALA A 18 -2.79 -5.03 2.87
N SER A 19 -3.40 -4.03 3.50
CA SER A 19 -4.85 -3.82 3.42
C SER A 19 -5.32 -3.47 2.00
N PHE A 20 -4.51 -2.74 1.23
CA PHE A 20 -4.79 -2.43 -0.17
C PHE A 20 -4.63 -3.66 -1.08
N VAL A 21 -3.63 -4.51 -0.80
CA VAL A 21 -3.46 -5.79 -1.50
C VAL A 21 -4.65 -6.71 -1.25
N ASP A 22 -5.06 -6.90 0.01
CA ASP A 22 -6.22 -7.72 0.37
C ASP A 22 -7.50 -7.23 -0.32
N ALA A 23 -7.70 -5.91 -0.42
CA ALA A 23 -8.83 -5.32 -1.12
C ALA A 23 -8.78 -5.59 -2.63
N ALA A 24 -7.60 -5.49 -3.25
CA ALA A 24 -7.40 -5.82 -4.66
C ALA A 24 -7.67 -7.30 -4.94
N GLU A 25 -7.22 -8.21 -4.07
CA GLU A 25 -7.48 -9.65 -4.19
C GLU A 25 -8.98 -9.97 -4.15
N ARG A 26 -9.74 -9.33 -3.26
CA ARG A 26 -11.20 -9.47 -3.22
C ARG A 26 -11.87 -8.99 -4.50
N HIS A 27 -11.37 -7.92 -5.12
CA HIS A 27 -11.86 -7.47 -6.43
C HIS A 27 -11.57 -8.48 -7.54
N ILE A 28 -10.37 -9.08 -7.54
CA ILE A 28 -10.00 -10.16 -8.48
C ILE A 28 -10.94 -11.36 -8.29
N GLN A 29 -11.25 -11.72 -7.04
CA GLN A 29 -12.18 -12.79 -6.74
C GLN A 29 -13.58 -12.50 -7.30
N LEU A 30 -14.12 -11.31 -7.03
CA LEU A 30 -15.42 -10.89 -7.54
C LEU A 30 -15.50 -10.98 -9.08
N ILE A 31 -14.46 -10.54 -9.79
CA ILE A 31 -14.44 -10.55 -11.26
C ILE A 31 -14.29 -11.97 -11.83
N ASN A 32 -13.40 -12.77 -11.25
CA ASN A 32 -13.02 -14.05 -11.84
C ASN A 32 -13.90 -15.22 -11.38
N GLN A 33 -14.51 -15.12 -10.21
CA GLN A 33 -15.27 -16.21 -9.60
C GLN A 33 -16.77 -15.88 -9.54
N ASP A 34 -17.14 -14.71 -9.02
CA ASP A 34 -18.55 -14.44 -8.69
C ASP A 34 -19.33 -13.88 -9.88
N LEU A 35 -18.85 -12.82 -10.53
CA LEU A 35 -19.54 -12.16 -11.65
C LEU A 35 -19.93 -13.10 -12.81
N PRO A 36 -19.08 -14.07 -13.22
CA PRO A 36 -19.47 -15.03 -14.25
C PRO A 36 -20.71 -15.85 -13.88
N ASN A 37 -20.91 -16.16 -12.59
CA ASN A 37 -22.04 -16.92 -12.09
C ASN A 37 -23.34 -16.10 -12.04
N PHE A 38 -23.26 -14.78 -12.16
CA PHE A 38 -24.44 -13.89 -12.17
C PHE A 38 -24.97 -13.63 -13.57
N ARG A 39 -24.25 -14.00 -14.63
CA ARG A 39 -24.70 -13.77 -16.01
C ARG A 39 -25.94 -14.61 -16.33
N MET A 40 -26.89 -13.98 -17.01
CA MET A 40 -28.08 -14.67 -17.50
C MET A 40 -27.87 -15.22 -18.90
N SER A 41 -28.29 -16.47 -19.10
CA SER A 41 -28.50 -17.10 -20.40
C SER A 41 -29.71 -16.50 -21.11
N GLN A 42 -29.76 -16.61 -22.45
CA GLN A 42 -30.86 -16.09 -23.27
C GLN A 42 -32.24 -16.66 -22.93
N LEU A 43 -32.31 -17.77 -22.17
CA LEU A 43 -33.55 -18.45 -21.84
C LEU A 43 -33.94 -18.34 -20.36
N ASP A 44 -33.12 -17.70 -19.51
CA ASP A 44 -33.36 -17.66 -18.07
C ASP A 44 -34.65 -16.91 -17.68
N LEU A 45 -35.09 -15.98 -18.54
CA LEU A 45 -36.35 -15.25 -18.39
C LEU A 45 -37.42 -15.69 -19.41
N GLY A 46 -37.20 -16.81 -20.10
CA GLY A 46 -38.09 -17.32 -21.14
C GLY A 46 -38.21 -16.41 -22.36
N LEU A 47 -39.18 -16.72 -23.23
CA LEU A 47 -39.36 -16.03 -24.52
C LEU A 47 -39.72 -14.55 -24.35
N ILE A 48 -40.52 -14.22 -23.33
CA ILE A 48 -40.93 -12.83 -23.05
C ILE A 48 -39.70 -12.01 -22.64
N GLY A 49 -38.91 -12.50 -21.68
CA GLY A 49 -37.69 -11.81 -21.22
C GLY A 49 -36.65 -11.63 -22.34
N LYS A 50 -36.59 -12.57 -23.29
CA LYS A 50 -35.77 -12.44 -24.51
C LYS A 50 -36.27 -11.32 -25.42
N LEU A 51 -37.58 -11.26 -25.67
CA LEU A 51 -38.18 -10.25 -26.57
C LEU A 51 -38.13 -8.84 -26.00
N THR A 52 -38.17 -8.70 -24.68
CA THR A 52 -38.11 -7.40 -23.99
C THR A 52 -36.69 -6.85 -23.80
N GLY A 53 -35.64 -7.58 -24.19
CA GLY A 53 -34.26 -7.09 -24.12
C GLY A 53 -33.63 -7.00 -22.72
N ILE A 54 -34.34 -7.48 -21.69
CA ILE A 54 -33.91 -7.40 -20.27
C ILE A 54 -32.58 -8.14 -20.04
N ILE A 55 -32.40 -9.31 -20.66
CA ILE A 55 -31.19 -10.12 -20.49
C ILE A 55 -29.94 -9.39 -21.00
N PRO A 56 -29.91 -8.85 -22.24
CA PRO A 56 -28.83 -7.97 -22.69
C PRO A 56 -28.55 -6.78 -21.77
N GLU A 57 -29.58 -6.07 -21.31
CA GLU A 57 -29.40 -4.90 -20.43
C GLU A 57 -28.81 -5.26 -19.08
N TYR A 58 -29.30 -6.34 -18.46
CA TYR A 58 -28.78 -6.88 -17.22
C TYR A 58 -27.32 -7.32 -17.36
N ASN A 59 -27.00 -8.09 -18.40
CA ASN A 59 -25.63 -8.54 -18.65
C ASN A 59 -24.68 -7.36 -18.98
N ALA A 60 -25.17 -6.32 -19.65
CA ALA A 60 -24.41 -5.09 -19.87
C ALA A 60 -24.13 -4.34 -18.55
N ALA A 61 -25.07 -4.35 -17.60
CA ALA A 61 -24.84 -3.80 -16.27
C ALA A 61 -23.75 -4.60 -15.51
N LEU A 62 -23.74 -5.94 -15.62
CA LEU A 62 -22.66 -6.77 -15.09
C LEU A 62 -21.30 -6.43 -15.74
N ASP A 63 -21.28 -6.19 -17.05
CA ASP A 63 -20.05 -5.78 -17.76
C ASP A 63 -19.54 -4.42 -17.26
N GLN A 64 -20.43 -3.45 -16.99
CA GLN A 64 -20.05 -2.16 -16.39
C GLN A 64 -19.49 -2.32 -14.98
N ILE A 65 -20.07 -3.21 -14.17
CA ILE A 65 -19.56 -3.52 -12.83
C ILE A 65 -18.15 -4.12 -12.96
N SER A 66 -17.97 -5.13 -13.83
CA SER A 66 -16.68 -5.76 -14.09
C SER A 66 -15.59 -4.75 -14.45
N GLN A 67 -15.90 -3.82 -15.36
CA GLN A 67 -14.97 -2.76 -15.78
C GLN A 67 -14.57 -1.85 -14.62
N LYS A 68 -15.54 -1.41 -13.80
CA LYS A 68 -15.28 -0.54 -12.64
C LYS A 68 -14.45 -1.24 -11.57
N VAL A 69 -14.76 -2.50 -11.26
CA VAL A 69 -14.01 -3.29 -10.29
C VAL A 69 -12.59 -3.55 -10.79
N THR A 70 -12.40 -3.80 -12.09
CA THR A 70 -11.08 -3.98 -12.70
C THR A 70 -10.24 -2.71 -12.57
N ALA A 71 -10.82 -1.56 -12.90
CA ALA A 71 -10.14 -0.27 -12.73
C ALA A 71 -9.78 0.00 -11.25
N SER A 72 -10.71 -0.31 -10.33
CA SER A 72 -10.47 -0.17 -8.89
C SER A 72 -9.34 -1.09 -8.40
N CYS A 73 -9.29 -2.34 -8.86
CA CYS A 73 -8.19 -3.26 -8.57
C CYS A 73 -6.84 -2.67 -9.00
N SER A 74 -6.73 -2.16 -10.23
CA SER A 74 -5.50 -1.53 -10.70
C SER A 74 -5.07 -0.33 -9.84
N SER A 75 -6.02 0.51 -9.42
CA SER A 75 -5.74 1.64 -8.52
C SER A 75 -5.27 1.19 -7.14
N LEU A 76 -5.90 0.18 -6.55
CA LEU A 76 -5.52 -0.36 -5.24
C LEU A 76 -4.12 -0.98 -5.28
N THR A 77 -3.85 -1.78 -6.30
CA THR A 77 -2.52 -2.38 -6.54
C THR A 77 -1.45 -1.31 -6.70
N SER A 78 -1.73 -0.24 -7.46
CA SER A 78 -0.79 0.88 -7.64
C SER A 78 -0.52 1.63 -6.34
N ALA A 79 -1.56 1.87 -5.52
CA ALA A 79 -1.41 2.48 -4.21
C ALA A 79 -0.57 1.60 -3.26
N ALA A 80 -0.80 0.27 -3.26
CA ALA A 80 0.02 -0.67 -2.51
C ALA A 80 1.52 -0.59 -2.93
N TYR A 81 1.82 -0.60 -4.23
CA TYR A 81 3.21 -0.44 -4.71
C TYR A 81 3.86 0.87 -4.26
N ASN A 82 3.12 1.97 -4.27
CA ASN A 82 3.63 3.27 -3.83
C ASN A 82 3.93 3.27 -2.32
N LEU A 83 3.07 2.64 -1.51
CA LEU A 83 3.27 2.51 -0.06
C LEU A 83 4.49 1.65 0.28
N ASP A 84 4.68 0.52 -0.41
CA ASP A 84 5.87 -0.32 -0.25
C ASP A 84 7.15 0.42 -0.66
N SER A 85 7.10 1.17 -1.77
CA SER A 85 8.23 1.99 -2.21
C SER A 85 8.58 3.09 -1.20
N ALA A 86 7.58 3.75 -0.63
CA ALA A 86 7.78 4.75 0.43
C ALA A 86 8.39 4.11 1.68
N ALA A 87 7.87 2.96 2.13
CA ALA A 87 8.41 2.24 3.28
C ALA A 87 9.89 1.88 3.09
N LYS A 88 10.25 1.34 1.92
CA LYS A 88 11.65 1.02 1.57
C LYS A 88 12.55 2.25 1.56
N ALA A 89 12.05 3.39 1.05
CA ALA A 89 12.81 4.63 1.03
C ALA A 89 13.12 5.14 2.46
N TYR A 90 12.16 5.04 3.38
CA TYR A 90 12.38 5.37 4.79
C TYR A 90 13.36 4.41 5.46
N GLU A 91 13.21 3.10 5.24
CA GLU A 91 14.13 2.08 5.79
C GLU A 91 15.58 2.32 5.31
N ALA A 92 15.78 2.64 4.03
CA ALA A 92 17.11 2.94 3.48
C ALA A 92 17.71 4.24 4.05
N GLN A 93 16.89 5.27 4.28
CA GLN A 93 17.36 6.51 4.91
C GLN A 93 17.78 6.26 6.37
N ASP A 94 17.00 5.50 7.13
CA ASP A 94 17.34 5.15 8.50
C ASP A 94 18.67 4.38 8.56
N GLU A 95 18.90 3.41 7.67
CA GLU A 95 20.18 2.71 7.57
C GLU A 95 21.36 3.64 7.25
N GLU A 96 21.19 4.59 6.33
CA GLU A 96 22.22 5.57 6.00
C GLU A 96 22.54 6.48 7.19
N TYR A 97 21.51 6.94 7.92
CA TYR A 97 21.70 7.77 9.09
C TYR A 97 22.43 7.02 10.21
N TYR A 98 22.05 5.77 10.50
CA TYR A 98 22.75 4.94 11.48
C TYR A 98 24.22 4.73 11.11
N LYS A 99 24.53 4.49 9.82
CA LYS A 99 25.92 4.36 9.36
C LYS A 99 26.72 5.66 9.53
N LYS A 100 26.15 6.82 9.15
CA LYS A 100 26.82 8.12 9.24
C LYS A 100 27.06 8.58 10.68
N PHE A 101 26.04 8.48 11.54
CA PHE A 101 26.15 8.91 12.93
C PHE A 101 26.84 7.88 13.82
N GLY A 102 26.66 6.58 13.57
CA GLY A 102 27.41 5.53 14.25
C GLY A 102 28.91 5.66 14.01
N TRP A 103 29.33 5.93 12.77
CA TRP A 103 30.73 6.19 12.43
C TRP A 103 31.27 7.47 13.09
N LEU A 104 30.47 8.54 13.18
CA LEU A 104 30.86 9.76 13.89
C LEU A 104 31.01 9.52 15.40
N ALA A 105 30.13 8.75 16.02
CA ALA A 105 30.20 8.42 17.44
C ALA A 105 31.41 7.53 17.76
N GLU A 106 31.72 6.56 16.89
CA GLU A 106 32.90 5.70 17.01
C GLU A 106 34.19 6.51 16.87
N LYS A 107 34.25 7.44 15.91
CA LYS A 107 35.37 8.38 15.78
C LYS A 107 35.55 9.33 16.98
N VAL A 108 34.46 9.76 17.61
CA VAL A 108 34.52 10.60 18.82
C VAL A 108 35.08 9.80 20.00
N ASN A 109 34.76 8.51 20.10
CA ASN A 109 35.32 7.62 21.13
C ASN A 109 36.79 7.25 20.88
N GLU A 110 37.24 7.20 19.62
CA GLU A 110 38.64 6.92 19.27
C GLU A 110 39.56 8.16 19.31
N GLY A 111 39.01 9.36 19.42
CA GLY A 111 39.78 10.61 19.31
C GLY A 111 39.36 11.72 20.27
N GLY A 112 39.95 11.75 21.47
CA GLY A 112 40.23 13.00 22.19
C GLY A 112 39.45 13.21 23.49
N ILE A 113 40.17 13.05 24.61
CA ILE A 113 39.80 13.60 25.92
C ILE A 113 39.65 15.12 25.77
N TYR A 114 38.44 15.64 25.91
CA TYR A 114 38.22 17.09 26.03
C TYR A 114 38.69 17.52 27.43
N GLN A 115 39.91 18.05 27.54
CA GLN A 115 40.36 18.81 28.71
C GLN A 115 40.03 20.29 28.46
N PRO A 116 39.05 20.88 29.13
CA PRO A 116 38.84 22.32 29.07
C PRO A 116 39.99 23.01 29.80
N ASP A 117 40.70 23.89 29.08
CA ASP A 117 41.77 24.72 29.62
C ASP A 117 41.28 25.48 30.86
N GLN A 118 41.83 25.12 32.03
CA GLN A 118 41.74 25.96 33.22
C GLN A 118 42.60 27.21 33.00
N LYS A 119 41.99 28.29 32.51
CA LYS A 119 42.56 29.63 32.70
C LYS A 119 42.39 30.00 34.17
N GLY A 120 43.48 29.87 34.92
CA GLY A 120 43.62 30.41 36.26
C GLY A 120 43.55 31.93 36.24
N ASP A 121 42.75 32.47 37.16
CA ASP A 121 42.65 33.88 37.47
C ASP A 121 43.20 34.04 38.90
N HIS A 122 44.39 34.66 39.02
CA HIS A 122 44.92 35.32 40.22
C HIS A 122 46.06 36.27 39.82
#